data_AF-A0A3A8TFJ8-F1
#
_entry.id   AF-A0A3A8TFJ8-F1
#
_cell.length_a   1.000
_cell.length_b   1.000
_cell.length_c   1.000
_cell.angle_alpha   90.00
_cell.angle_beta   90.00
_cell.angle_gamma   90.00
#
_symmetry.space_group_name_H-M   'P 1'
#
loop_
_entity.id
_entity.type
_entity.pdbx_description
1 polymer ?
#
loop_
_entity_poly.entity_id
_entity_poly.type
_entity_poly.pdbx_seq_one_letter_code
_entity_poly.pdbx_strand_id
1 'polypeptide(L)'
;MRSPRLANLGWAWVLLLLLTACRPVLQVSLLEGARQLPAPRFTVEDPEHADRPRYTTVQVLDRAGEMYWQLRAEPYGDTASVASLTYGEAPPGFTVLDGPRALQPGGRYALYVVGKNRGTLHFDVDPEGHATEVSP
;
A
#
# COMPACT_ATOMS: atom_id res chain seq x y z
N MET A 1 41.66 -28.39 26.33
CA MET A 1 40.19 -28.23 26.27
C MET A 1 39.88 -26.88 25.62
N ARG A 2 39.62 -26.85 24.30
CA ARG A 2 39.30 -25.61 23.56
C ARG A 2 37.78 -25.42 23.53
N SER A 3 37.32 -24.29 24.07
CA SER A 3 35.91 -23.91 24.18
C SER A 3 35.26 -23.79 22.78
N PRO A 4 34.14 -24.50 22.50
CA PRO A 4 33.42 -24.38 21.22
C PRO A 4 32.45 -23.18 21.18
N ARG A 5 32.46 -22.31 22.20
CA ARG A 5 31.39 -21.31 22.40
C ARG A 5 31.41 -20.12 21.42
N LEU A 6 32.49 -19.91 20.65
CA LEU A 6 32.62 -18.76 19.75
C LEU A 6 32.01 -18.99 18.34
N ALA A 7 31.82 -20.24 17.91
CA ALA A 7 31.29 -20.55 16.58
C ALA A 7 29.78 -20.26 16.44
N ASN A 8 29.03 -20.30 17.54
CA ASN A 8 27.57 -20.11 17.54
C ASN A 8 27.13 -18.65 17.39
N LEU A 9 27.99 -17.67 17.71
CA LEU A 9 27.61 -16.25 17.61
C LEU A 9 27.61 -15.75 16.16
N GLY A 10 28.59 -16.18 15.34
CA GLY A 10 28.70 -15.72 13.95
C GLY A 10 27.52 -16.15 13.08
N TRP A 11 26.98 -17.34 13.34
CA TRP A 11 25.84 -17.86 12.58
C TRP A 11 24.52 -17.15 12.91
N ALA A 12 24.33 -16.79 14.18
CA ALA A 12 23.18 -15.99 14.62
C ALA A 12 23.17 -14.59 13.97
N TRP A 13 24.34 -13.97 13.80
CA TRP A 13 24.48 -12.66 13.14
C TRP A 13 24.18 -12.72 11.63
N VAL A 14 24.60 -13.78 10.94
CA VAL A 14 24.27 -13.98 9.51
C VAL A 14 22.76 -14.22 9.31
N LEU A 15 22.13 -14.99 10.20
CA LEU A 15 20.68 -15.18 10.20
C LEU A 15 19.90 -13.87 10.44
N LEU A 16 20.37 -13.02 11.36
CA LEU A 16 19.77 -11.71 11.61
C LEU A 16 19.89 -10.74 10.42
N LEU A 17 21.01 -10.76 9.68
CA LEU A 17 21.20 -9.96 8.46
C LEU A 17 20.34 -10.44 7.29
N LEU A 18 20.01 -11.73 7.22
CA LEU A 18 19.11 -12.28 6.20
C LEU A 18 17.64 -11.95 6.47
N LEU A 19 17.26 -11.71 7.73
CA LEU A 19 15.89 -11.42 8.14
C LEU A 19 15.49 -9.95 7.96
N THR A 20 16.45 -9.01 7.81
CA THR A 20 16.15 -7.60 7.53
C THR A 20 15.84 -7.31 6.06
N ALA A 21 16.02 -8.29 5.16
CA ALA A 21 15.82 -8.15 3.72
C ALA A 21 14.34 -8.19 3.26
N CYS A 22 13.39 -8.39 4.17
CA CYS A 22 11.97 -8.60 3.82
C CYS A 22 11.08 -7.38 4.08
N ARG A 23 11.59 -6.14 4.02
CA ARG A 23 10.69 -4.98 4.06
C ARG A 23 10.04 -4.78 2.67
N PRO A 24 8.70 -4.68 2.58
CA PRO A 24 8.06 -4.37 1.31
C PRO A 24 8.49 -2.99 0.85
N VAL A 25 8.84 -2.89 -0.44
CA VAL A 25 9.42 -1.68 -1.04
C VAL A 25 8.38 -0.57 -1.24
N LEU A 26 7.10 -0.92 -1.33
CA LEU A 26 6.01 0.06 -1.28
C LEU A 26 5.11 -0.29 -0.09
N GLN A 27 4.92 0.69 0.78
CA GLN A 27 4.07 0.60 1.95
C GLN A 27 2.83 1.46 1.73
N VAL A 28 1.68 0.92 2.07
CA VAL A 28 0.39 1.61 1.96
C VAL A 28 -0.29 1.54 3.31
N SER A 29 -0.76 2.67 3.81
CA SER A 29 -1.44 2.76 5.10
C SER A 29 -2.62 3.72 5.05
N LEU A 30 -3.56 3.59 5.98
CA LEU A 30 -4.64 4.56 6.16
C LEU A 30 -4.11 5.83 6.83
N LEU A 31 -4.43 6.99 6.27
CA LEU A 31 -4.08 8.27 6.88
C LEU A 31 -4.93 8.48 8.15
N GLU A 32 -4.28 8.71 9.29
CA GLU A 32 -4.97 9.01 10.55
C GLU A 32 -5.85 10.26 10.43
N GLY A 33 -7.07 10.17 10.97
CA GLY A 33 -8.05 11.27 10.91
C GLY A 33 -8.79 11.44 9.57
N ALA A 34 -8.45 10.66 8.54
CA ALA A 34 -9.09 10.73 7.22
C ALA A 34 -9.58 9.35 6.75
N ARG A 35 -10.24 8.61 7.64
CA ARG A 35 -10.72 7.24 7.41
C ARG A 35 -12.21 7.15 7.05
N GLN A 36 -12.90 8.28 7.05
CA GLN A 36 -14.36 8.32 6.90
C GLN A 36 -14.79 8.20 5.43
N LEU A 37 -15.86 7.46 5.19
CA LEU A 37 -16.58 7.48 3.91
C LEU A 37 -17.11 8.89 3.57
N PRO A 38 -17.25 9.24 2.28
CA PRO A 38 -17.06 8.37 1.11
C PRO A 38 -15.61 8.28 0.61
N ALA A 39 -14.69 9.06 1.17
CA ALA A 39 -13.38 9.30 0.58
C ALA A 39 -12.24 9.12 1.61
N PRO A 40 -12.00 7.89 2.10
CA PRO A 40 -10.84 7.63 2.95
C PRO A 40 -9.55 7.98 2.21
N ARG A 41 -8.54 8.40 2.98
CA ARG A 41 -7.22 8.78 2.48
C ARG A 41 -6.16 7.76 2.89
N PHE A 42 -5.18 7.60 2.01
CA PHE A 42 -4.10 6.65 2.14
C PHE A 42 -2.76 7.35 2.00
N THR A 43 -1.76 6.83 2.70
CA THR A 43 -0.36 7.21 2.52
C THR A 43 0.35 6.10 1.76
N VAL A 44 1.23 6.48 0.84
CA VAL A 44 2.10 5.58 0.08
C VAL A 44 3.55 5.98 0.30
N GLU A 45 4.35 5.06 0.81
CA GLU A 45 5.76 5.27 1.10
C GLU A 45 6.63 4.29 0.28
N ASP A 46 7.72 4.79 -0.29
CA ASP A 46 8.79 3.97 -0.90
C ASP A 46 10.06 4.21 -0.07
N PRO A 47 10.46 3.27 0.82
CA PRO A 47 11.65 3.45 1.65
C PRO A 47 12.96 3.61 0.85
N GLU A 48 12.99 3.21 -0.43
CA GLU A 48 14.14 3.43 -1.32
C GLU A 48 14.16 4.85 -1.92
N HIS A 49 13.02 5.55 -1.92
CA HIS A 49 12.82 6.86 -2.54
C HIS A 49 12.00 7.80 -1.65
N ALA A 50 12.70 8.46 -0.72
CA ALA A 50 12.09 9.34 0.28
C ALA A 50 11.42 10.60 -0.31
N ASP A 51 11.79 11.01 -1.52
CA ASP A 51 11.23 12.18 -2.20
C ASP A 51 9.86 11.90 -2.82
N ARG A 52 9.68 10.69 -3.39
CA ARG A 52 8.44 10.29 -4.05
C ARG A 52 8.33 8.76 -4.16
N PRO A 53 7.16 8.17 -3.85
CA PRO A 53 6.97 6.74 -4.04
C PRO A 53 6.90 6.36 -5.53
N ARG A 54 7.52 5.26 -5.96
CA ARG A 54 7.52 4.88 -7.38
C ARG A 54 6.40 3.91 -7.74
N TYR A 55 5.25 4.44 -8.14
CA TYR A 55 4.14 3.66 -8.70
C TYR A 55 3.49 4.40 -9.87
N THR A 56 2.75 3.67 -10.70
CA THR A 56 2.08 4.22 -11.88
C THR A 56 0.62 3.82 -11.97
N THR A 57 0.16 2.89 -11.13
CA THR A 57 -1.20 2.37 -11.15
C THR A 57 -1.75 2.30 -9.74
N VAL A 58 -3.01 2.68 -9.56
CA VAL A 58 -3.78 2.49 -8.32
C VAL A 58 -5.00 1.65 -8.65
N GLN A 59 -5.29 0.63 -7.84
CA GLN A 59 -6.47 -0.22 -7.98
C GLN A 59 -7.12 -0.41 -6.63
N VAL A 60 -8.45 -0.38 -6.59
CA VAL A 60 -9.24 -0.81 -5.44
C VAL A 60 -10.16 -1.92 -5.90
N LEU A 61 -10.12 -3.04 -5.20
CA LEU A 61 -10.97 -4.19 -5.46
C LEU A 61 -11.77 -4.53 -4.20
N ASP A 62 -12.94 -5.13 -4.36
CA ASP A 62 -13.65 -5.74 -3.23
C ASP A 62 -13.13 -7.17 -2.94
N ARG A 63 -13.73 -7.81 -1.93
CA ARG A 63 -13.41 -9.18 -1.54
C ARG A 63 -13.63 -10.21 -2.66
N ALA A 64 -14.55 -9.98 -3.59
CA ALA A 64 -14.79 -10.88 -4.71
C ALA A 64 -13.78 -10.67 -5.85
N GLY A 65 -12.93 -9.63 -5.77
CA GLY A 65 -12.00 -9.24 -6.82
C GLY A 65 -12.65 -8.34 -7.88
N GLU A 66 -13.81 -7.76 -7.61
CA GLU A 66 -14.44 -6.81 -8.52
C GLU A 66 -13.75 -5.45 -8.43
N MET A 67 -13.51 -4.82 -9.59
CA MET A 67 -12.89 -3.50 -9.64
C MET A 67 -13.85 -2.43 -9.08
N TYR A 68 -13.36 -1.65 -8.13
CA TYR A 68 -14.06 -0.51 -7.53
C TYR A 68 -13.50 0.82 -8.00
N TRP A 69 -12.20 0.89 -8.30
CA TRP A 69 -11.57 2.10 -8.79
C TRP A 69 -10.23 1.76 -9.41
N GLN A 70 -9.92 2.34 -10.58
CA GLN A 70 -8.62 2.18 -11.22
C GLN A 70 -8.10 3.49 -11.80
N LEU A 71 -6.87 3.81 -11.45
CA LEU A 71 -6.10 4.92 -12.02
C LEU A 71 -4.83 4.42 -12.69
N ARG A 72 -4.36 5.17 -13.69
CA ARG A 72 -3.06 4.97 -14.32
C ARG A 72 -2.38 6.30 -14.64
N ALA A 73 -1.08 6.40 -14.36
CA ALA A 73 -0.29 7.58 -14.66
C ALA A 73 -0.14 7.79 -16.18
N GLU A 74 -0.31 9.03 -16.63
CA GLU A 74 -0.15 9.47 -18.02
C GLU A 74 0.63 10.81 -18.10
N PRO A 75 1.67 10.92 -18.96
CA PRO A 75 2.26 9.84 -19.77
C PRO A 75 2.89 8.76 -18.88
N TYR A 76 3.16 7.60 -19.47
CA TYR A 76 3.76 6.47 -18.77
C TYR A 76 5.04 6.85 -18.01
N GLY A 77 5.03 6.63 -16.70
CA GLY A 77 6.13 6.91 -15.79
C GLY A 77 5.64 7.10 -14.37
N ASP A 78 6.55 7.08 -13.41
CA ASP A 78 6.24 7.32 -11.99
C ASP A 78 6.35 8.79 -11.59
N THR A 79 6.50 9.72 -12.54
CA THR A 79 6.69 11.15 -12.25
C THR A 79 5.47 11.81 -11.61
N ALA A 80 4.29 11.25 -11.86
CA ALA A 80 3.02 11.75 -11.36
C ALA A 80 2.64 11.17 -9.98
N SER A 81 3.36 10.17 -9.48
CA SER A 81 2.98 9.50 -8.23
C SER A 81 3.00 10.44 -7.04
N VAL A 82 2.08 10.19 -6.11
CA VAL A 82 1.88 11.02 -4.92
C VAL A 82 1.99 10.18 -3.66
N ALA A 83 2.49 10.78 -2.57
CA ALA A 83 2.58 10.11 -1.27
C ALA A 83 1.22 10.02 -0.56
N SER A 84 0.21 10.78 -0.99
CA SER A 84 -1.13 10.75 -0.42
C SER A 84 -2.19 10.58 -1.51
N LEU A 85 -3.08 9.61 -1.31
CA LEU A 85 -4.19 9.29 -2.21
C LEU A 85 -5.52 9.49 -1.48
N THR A 86 -6.47 10.16 -2.11
CA THR A 86 -7.87 10.20 -1.66
C THR A 86 -8.69 9.25 -2.55
N TYR A 87 -9.48 8.36 -1.94
CA TYR A 87 -10.33 7.46 -2.72
C TYR A 87 -11.28 8.24 -3.64
N GLY A 88 -11.29 7.88 -4.91
CA GLY A 88 -12.15 8.48 -5.92
C GLY A 88 -11.68 9.80 -6.51
N GLU A 89 -10.54 10.32 -6.08
CA GLU A 89 -9.91 11.51 -6.66
C GLU A 89 -8.67 11.11 -7.47
N ALA A 90 -8.64 11.48 -8.75
CA ALA A 90 -7.46 11.28 -9.58
C ALA A 90 -6.41 12.38 -9.31
N PRO A 91 -5.19 12.04 -8.83
CA PRO A 91 -4.12 13.02 -8.70
C PRO A 91 -3.71 13.59 -10.07
N PRO A 92 -3.07 14.77 -10.11
CA PRO A 92 -2.52 15.31 -11.36
C PRO A 92 -1.60 14.32 -12.05
N GLY A 93 -1.79 14.13 -13.36
CA GLY A 93 -1.02 13.17 -14.15
C GLY A 93 -1.51 11.73 -14.04
N PHE A 94 -2.66 11.46 -13.42
CA PHE A 94 -3.36 10.18 -13.51
C PHE A 94 -4.64 10.30 -14.34
N THR A 95 -4.89 9.27 -15.14
CA THR A 95 -6.15 9.04 -15.86
C THR A 95 -6.96 7.97 -15.14
N VAL A 96 -8.28 8.18 -15.05
CA VAL A 96 -9.23 7.22 -14.50
C VAL A 96 -9.55 6.18 -15.58
N LEU A 97 -9.20 4.92 -15.33
CA LEU A 97 -9.57 3.81 -16.22
C LEU A 97 -10.93 3.23 -15.84
N ASP A 98 -11.16 3.07 -14.54
CA ASP A 98 -12.44 2.66 -13.97
C ASP A 98 -12.82 3.65 -12.87
N GLY A 99 -14.00 4.26 -13.01
CA GLY A 99 -14.50 5.26 -12.08
C GLY A 99 -14.77 4.69 -10.68
N PRO A 100 -14.66 5.50 -9.62
CA PRO A 100 -14.86 5.03 -8.26
C PRO A 100 -16.31 4.61 -8.03
N ARG A 101 -16.49 3.41 -7.51
CA ARG A 101 -17.76 2.92 -6.96
C ARG A 101 -17.89 3.31 -5.50
N ALA A 102 -19.11 3.55 -5.02
CA ALA A 102 -19.30 3.88 -3.61
C ALA A 102 -18.87 2.71 -2.72
N LEU A 103 -17.92 2.95 -1.82
CA LEU A 103 -17.61 2.03 -0.73
C LEU A 103 -18.83 1.93 0.19
N GLN A 104 -19.08 0.74 0.73
CA GLN A 104 -20.25 0.43 1.54
C GLN A 104 -19.83 0.15 2.99
N PRO A 105 -20.62 0.60 3.99
CA PRO A 105 -20.50 0.10 5.36
C PRO A 105 -20.60 -1.44 5.39
N GLY A 106 -19.73 -2.08 6.19
CA GLY A 106 -19.56 -3.53 6.22
C GLY A 106 -18.78 -4.12 5.03
N GLY A 107 -18.30 -3.29 4.11
CA GLY A 107 -17.52 -3.70 2.96
C GLY A 107 -16.06 -4.02 3.31
N ARG A 108 -15.46 -4.94 2.56
CA ARG A 108 -14.02 -5.28 2.63
C ARG A 108 -13.38 -5.05 1.28
N TYR A 109 -12.25 -4.35 1.29
CA TYR A 109 -11.58 -3.89 0.09
C TYR A 109 -10.07 -4.06 0.20
N ALA A 110 -9.42 -4.10 -0.96
CA ALA A 110 -7.97 -4.10 -1.08
C ALA A 110 -7.54 -2.97 -2.02
N LEU A 111 -6.66 -2.09 -1.53
CA LEU A 111 -6.00 -1.06 -2.32
C LEU A 111 -4.61 -1.55 -2.72
N TYR A 112 -4.33 -1.49 -4.02
CA TYR A 112 -3.05 -1.81 -4.61
C TYR A 112 -2.45 -0.56 -5.24
N VAL A 113 -1.17 -0.32 -4.97
CA VAL A 113 -0.34 0.62 -5.72
C VAL A 113 0.75 -0.16 -6.43
N VAL A 114 0.84 0.01 -7.75
CA VAL A 114 1.68 -0.84 -8.61
C VAL A 114 2.63 0.02 -9.43
N GLY A 115 3.92 -0.30 -9.32
CA GLY A 115 5.02 0.24 -10.12
C GLY A 115 6.02 -0.88 -10.42
N LYS A 116 7.33 -0.61 -10.28
CA LYS A 116 8.35 -1.67 -10.26
C LYS A 116 8.14 -2.64 -9.10
N ASN A 117 7.63 -2.11 -7.98
CA ASN A 117 7.23 -2.85 -6.79
C ASN A 117 5.71 -2.74 -6.61
N ARG A 118 5.15 -3.51 -5.67
CA ARG A 118 3.73 -3.47 -5.33
C ARG A 118 3.54 -3.21 -3.84
N GLY A 119 2.72 -2.22 -3.52
CA GLY A 119 2.19 -1.99 -2.18
C GLY A 119 0.74 -2.46 -2.11
N THR A 120 0.32 -2.94 -0.95
CA THR A 120 -1.05 -3.43 -0.73
C THR A 120 -1.52 -3.10 0.67
N LEU A 121 -2.78 -2.67 0.78
CA LEU A 121 -3.48 -2.47 2.03
C LEU A 121 -4.87 -3.13 1.92
N HIS A 122 -5.21 -3.98 2.88
CA HIS A 122 -6.59 -4.46 3.03
C HIS A 122 -7.27 -3.63 4.10
N PHE A 123 -8.52 -3.26 3.87
CA PHE A 123 -9.31 -2.50 4.83
C PHE A 123 -10.77 -2.93 4.85
N ASP A 124 -11.34 -2.94 6.04
CA ASP A 124 -12.77 -3.10 6.26
C ASP A 124 -13.39 -1.72 6.54
N VAL A 125 -14.65 -1.53 6.16
CA VAL A 125 -15.44 -0.34 6.52
C VAL A 125 -16.46 -0.75 7.58
N ASP A 126 -16.44 -0.11 8.75
CA ASP A 126 -17.37 -0.40 9.82
C ASP A 126 -18.82 0.09 9.50
N PRO A 127 -19.83 -0.28 10.30
CA PRO A 127 -21.21 0.18 10.10
C PRO A 127 -21.37 1.72 10.12
N GLU A 128 -20.48 2.42 10.81
CA GLU A 128 -20.43 3.88 10.92
C GLU A 128 -19.70 4.55 9.73
N GLY A 129 -19.10 3.76 8.84
CA GLY A 129 -18.41 4.25 7.64
C GLY A 129 -16.93 4.60 7.86
N HIS A 130 -16.27 4.10 8.91
CA HIS A 130 -14.83 4.25 9.09
C HIS A 130 -14.07 3.09 8.47
N ALA A 131 -13.07 3.39 7.66
CA ALA A 131 -12.11 2.42 7.16
C ALA A 131 -11.10 2.04 8.25
N THR A 132 -10.84 0.75 8.42
CA THR A 132 -9.81 0.22 9.32
C THR A 132 -8.94 -0.78 8.59
N GLU A 133 -7.64 -0.72 8.83
CA GLU A 133 -6.69 -1.67 8.24
C GLU A 133 -6.89 -3.04 8.85
N VAL A 134 -6.85 -4.06 8.00
CA VAL A 134 -7.01 -5.47 8.39
C VAL A 134 -5.95 -6.34 7.73
N SER A 135 -5.65 -7.47 8.35
CA SER A 135 -4.83 -8.51 7.73
C SER A 135 -5.52 -9.05 6.47
N PRO A 136 -4.75 -9.50 5.45
CA PRO A 136 -5.28 -10.08 4.22
C PRO A 136 -6.34 -11.16 4.42
#